data_AF-A0A501XDG7-F1
#
_entry.id   AF-A0A501XDG7-F1
#
_cell.length_a   1.000
_cell.length_b   1.000
_cell.length_c   1.000
_cell.angle_alpha   90.00
_cell.angle_beta   90.00
_cell.angle_gamma   90.00
#
_symmetry.space_group_name_H-M   'P 1'
#
loop_
_entity.id
_entity.type
_entity.pdbx_description
1 polymer ?
#
loop_
_entity_poly.entity_id
_entity_poly.type
_entity_poly.pdbx_seq_one_letter_code
_entity_poly.pdbx_strand_id
1 'polypeptide(L)'
;MSQSQLLQKLTSRLPLGICVVDECYQIIYWNEFFTDRLSTDNKSVTHENNLLALFPDAAKFLQKKINSVFVLNNASFSYWEHRPHVFDFSSSRPITGEETAMYQNIEFFPLDIENNQVKTVCLIVQDVTELASYYQAQKCLSEQLEQEHTALSLLNKKLEAAQNQLLQSEKMAAIGQLAAGVAHEINNPIGFVNSNLQSLQDYNGKLLKLLSFYQKLVHKIGSPPYFALEQDMLKRHQFEFICSDLPDLINESIEGLERVAVIVKSLKSFSHVDSSEWQYANVIEGIENTLKIAANQIKYKAVVLRNFQDNLPELYCQPMQLNQVFLNLLVNAAQAIEERGEISIEGSATESEFMIVIRDTGSGIAAQDIRKIFEPFYTTKPVGTGTGL
;
A
#
# COMPACT_ATOMS: atom_id res chain seq x y z
N MET A 1 -44.96 41.24 -55.96
CA MET A 1 -44.24 39.96 -55.88
C MET A 1 -45.27 38.85 -55.82
N SER A 2 -45.13 37.80 -56.63
CA SER A 2 -45.95 36.60 -56.49
C SER A 2 -45.54 35.82 -55.22
N GLN A 3 -46.44 35.04 -54.62
CA GLN A 3 -46.13 34.23 -53.42
C GLN A 3 -44.93 33.29 -53.65
N SER A 4 -44.78 32.76 -54.88
CA SER A 4 -43.65 31.92 -55.29
C SER A 4 -42.30 32.67 -55.22
N GLN A 5 -42.24 33.93 -55.65
CA GLN A 5 -41.02 34.75 -55.56
C GLN A 5 -40.63 35.08 -54.12
N LEU A 6 -41.62 35.24 -53.22
CA LEU A 6 -41.37 35.48 -51.80
C LEU A 6 -40.80 34.22 -51.12
N LEU A 7 -41.39 33.05 -51.41
CA LEU A 7 -40.91 31.77 -50.89
C LEU A 7 -39.48 31.46 -51.34
N GLN A 8 -39.15 31.69 -52.62
CA GLN A 8 -37.80 31.49 -53.14
C GLN A 8 -36.75 32.36 -52.43
N LYS A 9 -37.10 33.63 -52.14
CA LYS A 9 -36.23 34.55 -51.39
C LYS A 9 -36.08 34.17 -49.91
N LEU A 10 -37.11 33.57 -49.31
CA LEU A 10 -37.04 33.07 -47.95
C LEU A 10 -36.14 31.83 -47.88
N THR A 11 -36.34 30.86 -48.77
CA THR A 11 -35.57 29.61 -48.81
C THR A 11 -34.08 29.83 -49.08
N SER A 12 -33.71 30.88 -49.82
CA SER A 12 -32.30 31.19 -50.06
C SER A 12 -31.59 31.85 -48.88
N ARG A 13 -32.35 32.43 -47.94
CA ARG A 13 -31.79 33.08 -46.73
C ARG A 13 -31.79 32.18 -45.49
N LEU A 14 -32.37 30.98 -45.58
CA LEU A 14 -32.38 30.04 -44.46
C LEU A 14 -30.97 29.47 -44.22
N PRO A 15 -30.53 29.36 -42.95
CA PRO A 15 -29.26 28.71 -42.59
C PRO A 15 -29.37 27.18 -42.64
N LEU A 16 -30.16 26.64 -43.57
CA LEU A 16 -30.44 25.23 -43.75
C LEU A 16 -30.27 24.88 -45.23
N GLY A 17 -29.61 23.77 -45.50
CA GLY A 17 -29.63 23.14 -46.82
C GLY A 17 -30.95 22.43 -47.00
N ILE A 18 -31.68 22.74 -48.06
CA ILE A 18 -32.90 22.03 -48.44
C ILE A 18 -32.63 21.41 -49.81
N CYS A 19 -32.84 20.10 -49.94
CA CYS A 19 -32.73 19.37 -51.20
C CYS A 19 -33.90 18.39 -51.34
N VAL A 20 -34.53 18.33 -52.51
CA VAL A 20 -35.66 17.45 -52.82
C VAL A 20 -35.27 16.54 -53.96
N VAL A 21 -35.46 15.24 -53.76
CA VAL A 21 -35.15 14.21 -54.75
C VAL A 21 -36.34 13.31 -55.06
N ASP A 22 -36.37 12.77 -56.28
CA ASP A 22 -37.32 11.74 -56.70
C ASP A 22 -36.83 10.31 -56.39
N GLU A 23 -37.63 9.29 -56.76
CA GLU A 23 -37.32 7.86 -56.60
C GLU A 23 -36.04 7.41 -57.35
N CYS A 24 -35.61 8.17 -58.36
CA CYS A 24 -34.39 7.94 -59.13
C CYS A 24 -33.20 8.77 -58.61
N TYR A 25 -33.35 9.42 -57.45
CA TYR A 25 -32.37 10.32 -56.83
C TYR A 25 -32.04 11.56 -57.67
N GLN A 26 -32.92 11.94 -58.60
CA GLN A 26 -32.79 13.19 -59.35
C GLN A 26 -33.18 14.35 -58.45
N ILE A 27 -32.34 15.38 -58.43
CA ILE A 27 -32.55 16.62 -57.68
C ILE A 27 -33.62 17.43 -58.41
N ILE A 28 -34.81 17.50 -57.80
CA ILE A 28 -35.91 18.35 -58.27
C ILE A 28 -35.65 19.80 -57.85
N TYR A 29 -35.12 19.98 -56.64
CA TYR A 29 -34.88 21.29 -56.06
C TYR A 29 -33.76 21.22 -55.02
N TRP A 30 -32.93 22.26 -54.97
CA TRP A 30 -32.11 22.58 -53.81
C TRP A 30 -31.97 24.10 -53.65
N ASN A 31 -31.71 24.60 -52.45
CA ASN A 31 -31.57 26.04 -52.20
C ASN A 31 -30.10 26.52 -52.30
N GLU A 32 -29.90 27.84 -52.26
CA GLU A 32 -28.57 28.48 -52.40
C GLU A 32 -27.54 27.98 -51.36
N PHE A 33 -28.01 27.47 -50.23
CA PHE A 33 -27.14 26.85 -49.22
C PHE A 33 -26.26 25.73 -49.80
N PHE A 34 -26.82 24.87 -50.66
CA PHE A 34 -26.09 23.79 -51.32
C PHE A 34 -25.09 24.37 -52.33
N THR A 35 -25.51 25.34 -53.16
CA THR A 35 -24.66 25.91 -54.21
C THR A 35 -23.48 26.69 -53.65
N ASP A 36 -23.68 27.42 -52.56
CA ASP A 36 -22.65 28.28 -51.98
C ASP A 36 -21.54 27.47 -51.31
N ARG A 37 -21.91 26.38 -50.64
CA ARG A 37 -21.01 25.54 -49.83
C ARG A 37 -20.40 24.34 -50.55
N LEU A 38 -20.77 24.10 -51.81
CA LEU A 38 -20.08 23.11 -52.65
C LEU A 38 -18.62 23.54 -52.92
N SER A 39 -17.71 22.57 -52.87
CA SER A 39 -16.32 22.73 -53.28
C SER A 39 -16.21 23.17 -54.74
N THR A 40 -15.13 23.88 -55.09
CA THR A 40 -14.90 24.44 -56.44
C THR A 40 -14.92 23.40 -57.56
N ASP A 41 -14.55 22.15 -57.26
CA ASP A 41 -14.59 21.04 -58.21
C ASP A 41 -16.02 20.65 -58.59
N ASN A 42 -16.94 20.62 -57.62
CA ASN A 42 -18.35 20.29 -57.85
C ASN A 42 -19.18 21.47 -58.40
N LYS A 43 -18.70 22.71 -58.26
CA LYS A 43 -19.31 23.89 -58.91
C LYS A 43 -19.20 23.85 -60.44
N SER A 44 -18.28 23.05 -61.00
CA SER A 44 -18.12 22.86 -62.45
C SER A 44 -19.02 21.76 -63.05
N VAL A 45 -19.65 20.93 -62.19
CA VAL A 45 -20.47 19.76 -62.56
C VAL A 45 -21.97 20.08 -62.44
N THR A 46 -22.40 21.30 -62.78
CA THR A 46 -23.80 21.73 -62.77
C THR A 46 -24.69 21.07 -63.83
N HIS A 47 -24.25 19.96 -64.44
CA HIS A 47 -25.01 19.18 -65.42
C HIS A 47 -25.40 17.77 -64.94
N GLU A 48 -24.92 17.31 -63.78
CA GLU A 48 -25.40 16.07 -63.18
C GLU A 48 -26.57 16.36 -62.23
N ASN A 49 -27.77 15.96 -62.63
CA ASN A 49 -28.98 16.14 -61.81
C ASN A 49 -29.15 15.03 -60.76
N ASN A 50 -28.22 14.07 -60.64
CA ASN A 50 -28.36 12.95 -59.70
C ASN A 50 -27.57 13.16 -58.40
N LEU A 51 -28.26 13.13 -57.25
CA LEU A 51 -27.65 13.38 -55.94
C LEU A 51 -26.55 12.38 -55.58
N LEU A 52 -26.69 11.11 -55.97
CA LEU A 52 -25.71 10.08 -55.63
C LEU A 52 -24.45 10.17 -56.50
N ALA A 53 -24.57 10.68 -57.73
CA ALA A 53 -23.43 10.89 -58.62
C ALA A 53 -22.59 12.08 -58.17
N LEU A 54 -23.24 13.17 -57.71
CA LEU A 54 -22.59 14.36 -57.18
C LEU A 54 -21.82 14.11 -55.87
N PHE A 55 -22.25 13.12 -55.08
CA PHE A 55 -21.62 12.77 -53.79
C PHE A 55 -21.30 11.27 -53.72
N PRO A 56 -20.31 10.79 -54.50
CA PRO A 56 -20.01 9.37 -54.64
C PRO A 56 -19.60 8.72 -53.30
N ASP A 57 -18.86 9.44 -52.46
CA ASP A 57 -18.39 8.96 -51.15
C ASP A 57 -19.54 8.73 -50.15
N ALA A 58 -20.62 9.50 -50.28
CA ALA A 58 -21.82 9.38 -49.46
C ALA A 58 -22.95 8.59 -50.13
N ALA A 59 -22.80 8.22 -51.42
CA ALA A 59 -23.86 7.63 -52.24
C ALA A 59 -24.54 6.42 -51.58
N LYS A 60 -23.75 5.44 -51.10
CA LYS A 60 -24.29 4.24 -50.43
C LYS A 60 -25.11 4.58 -49.17
N PHE A 61 -24.69 5.60 -48.43
CA PHE A 61 -25.36 6.04 -47.20
C PHE A 61 -26.65 6.81 -47.51
N LEU A 62 -26.57 7.78 -48.41
CA LEU A 62 -27.71 8.56 -48.88
C LEU A 62 -28.78 7.64 -49.50
N GLN A 63 -28.36 6.70 -50.35
CA GLN A 63 -29.25 5.69 -50.94
C GLN A 63 -30.01 4.91 -49.87
N LYS A 64 -29.31 4.40 -48.84
CA LYS A 64 -29.94 3.65 -47.75
C LYS A 64 -30.95 4.50 -46.97
N LYS A 65 -30.60 5.75 -46.66
CA LYS A 65 -31.44 6.67 -45.89
C LYS A 65 -32.66 7.13 -46.67
N ILE A 66 -32.49 7.52 -47.93
CA ILE A 66 -33.57 7.94 -48.83
C ILE A 66 -34.52 6.75 -49.09
N ASN A 67 -33.99 5.56 -49.39
CA ASN A 67 -34.83 4.37 -49.60
C ASN A 67 -35.64 4.00 -48.35
N SER A 68 -35.07 4.19 -47.15
CA SER A 68 -35.82 3.94 -45.93
C SER A 68 -37.04 4.85 -45.81
N VAL A 69 -36.96 6.11 -46.26
CA VAL A 69 -38.09 7.03 -46.27
C VAL A 69 -39.14 6.60 -47.30
N PHE A 70 -38.72 6.24 -48.52
CA PHE A 70 -39.62 5.75 -49.56
C PHE A 70 -40.38 4.48 -49.14
N VAL A 71 -39.70 3.54 -48.47
CA VAL A 71 -40.30 2.25 -48.06
C VAL A 71 -41.14 2.38 -46.80
N LEU A 72 -40.69 3.14 -45.80
CA LEU A 72 -41.31 3.18 -44.47
C LEU A 72 -42.32 4.33 -44.31
N ASN A 73 -42.36 5.28 -45.24
CA ASN A 73 -43.17 6.50 -45.14
C ASN A 73 -42.99 7.22 -43.79
N ASN A 74 -41.75 7.28 -43.31
CA ASN A 74 -41.39 7.92 -42.04
C ASN A 74 -40.07 8.68 -42.19
N ALA A 75 -39.89 9.71 -41.36
CA ALA A 75 -38.65 10.47 -41.34
C ALA A 75 -37.48 9.62 -40.84
N SER A 76 -36.29 9.89 -41.37
CA SER A 76 -35.04 9.29 -40.96
C SER A 76 -34.01 10.38 -40.68
N PHE A 77 -33.16 10.15 -39.67
CA PHE A 77 -32.18 11.13 -39.22
C PHE A 77 -30.75 10.60 -39.36
N SER A 78 -29.81 11.51 -39.56
CA SER A 78 -28.37 11.30 -39.47
C SER A 78 -27.78 12.39 -38.60
N TYR A 79 -27.16 11.98 -37.49
CA TYR A 79 -26.48 12.89 -36.58
C TYR A 79 -24.98 12.93 -36.87
N TRP A 80 -24.37 14.11 -36.68
CA TRP A 80 -22.96 14.35 -36.96
C TRP A 80 -22.04 13.44 -36.14
N GLU A 81 -22.45 13.01 -34.94
CA GLU A 81 -21.70 12.13 -34.05
C GLU A 81 -21.43 10.75 -34.67
N HIS A 82 -22.31 10.29 -35.56
CA HIS A 82 -22.20 8.97 -36.20
C HIS A 82 -21.60 9.02 -37.59
N ARG A 83 -21.97 10.04 -38.37
CA ARG A 83 -21.43 10.25 -39.71
C ARG A 83 -21.31 11.76 -39.95
N PRO A 84 -20.19 12.38 -39.55
CA PRO A 84 -19.94 13.77 -39.87
C PRO A 84 -19.61 13.92 -41.35
N HIS A 85 -19.81 15.12 -41.91
CA HIS A 85 -19.39 15.47 -43.28
C HIS A 85 -19.98 14.58 -44.38
N VAL A 86 -21.29 14.31 -44.35
CA VAL A 86 -21.97 13.52 -45.38
C VAL A 86 -21.90 14.21 -46.75
N PHE A 87 -22.05 15.53 -46.77
CA PHE A 87 -21.75 16.37 -47.91
C PHE A 87 -20.40 17.06 -47.67
N ASP A 88 -19.60 17.17 -48.72
CA ASP A 88 -18.33 17.91 -48.69
C ASP A 88 -18.58 19.42 -48.74
N PHE A 89 -19.14 19.94 -47.65
CA PHE A 89 -19.44 21.36 -47.47
C PHE A 89 -18.43 22.01 -46.54
N SER A 90 -18.02 23.23 -46.89
CA SER A 90 -17.21 24.07 -46.02
C SER A 90 -18.10 24.90 -45.11
N SER A 91 -17.72 24.97 -43.83
CA SER A 91 -18.26 25.92 -42.86
C SER A 91 -17.22 27.01 -42.59
N SER A 92 -17.58 28.27 -42.86
CA SER A 92 -16.77 29.43 -42.52
C SER A 92 -17.02 29.82 -41.07
N ARG A 93 -15.98 29.76 -40.22
CA ARG A 93 -16.11 30.23 -38.83
C ARG A 93 -16.20 31.77 -38.80
N PRO A 94 -17.25 32.36 -38.20
CA PRO A 94 -17.39 33.82 -38.15
C PRO A 94 -16.30 34.53 -37.34
N ILE A 95 -15.52 33.82 -36.52
CA ILE A 95 -14.55 34.40 -35.58
C ILE A 95 -13.09 34.21 -36.03
N THR A 96 -12.74 33.06 -36.65
CA THR A 96 -11.34 32.76 -37.03
C THR A 96 -11.07 32.88 -38.54
N GLY A 97 -12.11 32.90 -39.38
CA GLY A 97 -11.96 32.96 -40.85
C GLY A 97 -11.42 31.69 -41.50
N GLU A 98 -11.15 30.64 -40.72
CA GLU A 98 -10.72 29.34 -41.24
C GLU A 98 -11.92 28.56 -41.81
N GLU A 99 -11.77 28.03 -43.03
CA GLU A 99 -12.71 27.08 -43.62
C GLU A 99 -12.42 25.68 -43.08
N THR A 100 -13.44 25.07 -42.49
CA THR A 100 -13.36 23.70 -41.96
C THR A 100 -14.48 22.86 -42.56
N ALA A 101 -14.25 21.53 -42.65
CA ALA A 101 -15.30 20.62 -43.10
C ALA A 101 -16.52 20.74 -42.17
N MET A 102 -17.70 20.89 -42.77
CA MET A 102 -18.93 21.17 -42.05
C MET A 102 -19.46 19.93 -41.36
N TYR A 103 -19.68 19.98 -40.05
CA TYR A 103 -20.43 18.93 -39.34
C TYR A 103 -21.92 19.11 -39.62
N GLN A 104 -22.60 18.01 -39.92
CA GLN A 104 -23.95 18.03 -40.48
C GLN A 104 -24.90 17.13 -39.71
N ASN A 105 -26.04 17.69 -39.32
CA ASN A 105 -27.23 16.92 -39.03
C ASN A 105 -28.11 16.90 -40.29
N ILE A 106 -28.58 15.72 -40.67
CA ILE A 106 -29.41 15.54 -41.85
C ILE A 106 -30.71 14.85 -41.47
N GLU A 107 -31.81 15.49 -41.80
CA GLU A 107 -33.15 14.92 -41.70
C GLU A 107 -33.69 14.62 -43.09
N PHE A 108 -34.24 13.42 -43.27
CA PHE A 108 -34.86 12.94 -44.50
C PHE A 108 -36.33 12.70 -44.19
N PHE A 109 -37.25 13.32 -44.92
CA PHE A 109 -38.69 13.14 -44.69
C PHE A 109 -39.46 13.13 -46.02
N PRO A 110 -40.62 12.45 -46.07
CA PRO A 110 -41.44 12.40 -47.28
C PRO A 110 -42.10 13.77 -47.51
N LEU A 111 -42.03 14.29 -48.74
CA LEU A 111 -42.63 15.58 -49.10
C LEU A 111 -43.96 15.38 -49.82
N ASP A 112 -43.96 14.71 -50.97
CA ASP A 112 -45.18 14.41 -51.73
C ASP A 112 -45.61 12.96 -51.51
N ILE A 113 -46.81 12.78 -50.94
CA ILE A 113 -47.42 11.47 -50.71
C ILE A 113 -48.71 11.39 -51.53
N GLU A 114 -48.72 10.52 -52.54
CA GLU A 114 -49.91 10.23 -53.35
C GLU A 114 -50.26 8.75 -53.25
N ASN A 115 -51.52 8.41 -53.02
CA ASN A 115 -51.98 7.01 -52.91
C ASN A 115 -51.14 6.15 -51.93
N ASN A 116 -50.68 6.75 -50.83
CA ASN A 116 -49.82 6.12 -49.83
C ASN A 116 -48.43 5.68 -50.35
N GLN A 117 -47.99 6.24 -51.48
CA GLN A 117 -46.63 6.13 -52.01
C GLN A 117 -45.94 7.49 -51.95
N VAL A 118 -44.72 7.50 -51.42
CA VAL A 118 -43.87 8.70 -51.37
C VAL A 118 -43.28 8.92 -52.75
N LYS A 119 -43.55 10.05 -53.39
CA LYS A 119 -42.97 10.40 -54.70
C LYS A 119 -41.67 11.17 -54.60
N THR A 120 -41.55 11.99 -53.56
CA THR A 120 -40.39 12.87 -53.35
C THR A 120 -39.96 12.85 -51.89
N VAL A 121 -38.64 12.90 -51.68
CA VAL A 121 -38.03 12.97 -50.34
C VAL A 121 -37.31 14.29 -50.22
N CYS A 122 -37.56 15.00 -49.13
CA CYS A 122 -36.86 16.22 -48.76
C CYS A 122 -35.76 15.90 -47.75
N LEU A 123 -34.59 16.48 -47.97
CA LEU A 123 -33.43 16.45 -47.10
C LEU A 123 -33.23 17.85 -46.52
N ILE A 124 -33.14 17.95 -45.19
CA ILE A 124 -32.70 19.17 -44.50
C ILE A 124 -31.31 18.91 -43.94
N VAL A 125 -30.35 19.77 -44.31
CA VAL A 125 -28.96 19.74 -43.85
C VAL A 125 -28.73 20.95 -42.96
N GLN A 126 -28.33 20.72 -41.72
CA GLN A 126 -28.02 21.77 -40.76
C GLN A 126 -26.52 21.81 -40.46
N ASP A 127 -25.95 23.02 -40.42
CA ASP A 127 -24.59 23.25 -39.93
C ASP A 127 -24.55 23.15 -38.40
N VAL A 128 -23.80 22.19 -37.90
CA VAL A 128 -23.58 21.98 -36.46
C VAL A 128 -22.10 22.00 -36.10
N THR A 129 -21.27 22.62 -36.94
CA THR A 129 -19.80 22.71 -36.77
C THR A 129 -19.40 23.39 -35.46
N GLU A 130 -20.07 24.48 -35.10
CA GLU A 130 -19.83 25.19 -33.84
C GLU A 130 -20.20 24.33 -32.63
N LEU A 131 -21.38 23.69 -32.66
CA LEU A 131 -21.85 22.80 -31.59
C LEU A 131 -20.91 21.59 -31.40
N ALA A 132 -20.50 20.96 -32.50
CA ALA A 132 -19.57 19.84 -32.48
C ALA A 132 -18.21 20.23 -31.88
N SER A 133 -17.71 21.43 -32.24
CA SER A 133 -16.46 21.96 -31.70
C SER A 133 -16.54 22.20 -30.19
N TYR A 134 -17.63 22.80 -29.70
CA TYR A 134 -17.85 22.98 -28.26
C TYR A 134 -17.93 21.66 -27.52
N TYR A 135 -18.67 20.69 -28.06
CA TYR A 135 -18.81 19.37 -27.46
C TYR A 135 -17.48 18.62 -27.37
N GLN A 136 -16.69 18.64 -28.45
CA GLN A 136 -15.36 18.03 -28.48
C GLN A 136 -14.39 18.70 -27.49
N ALA A 137 -14.40 20.03 -27.40
CA ALA A 137 -13.57 20.77 -26.45
C ALA A 137 -13.95 20.44 -25.00
N GLN A 138 -15.25 20.40 -24.69
CA GLN A 138 -15.76 20.07 -23.36
C GLN A 138 -15.39 18.63 -22.97
N LYS A 139 -15.51 17.68 -23.90
CA LYS A 139 -15.12 16.29 -23.65
C LYS A 139 -13.63 16.16 -23.33
N CYS A 140 -12.78 16.82 -24.12
CA CYS A 140 -11.33 16.85 -23.88
C CYS A 140 -10.99 17.42 -22.49
N LEU A 141 -11.61 18.55 -22.12
CA LEU A 141 -11.40 19.16 -20.82
C LEU A 141 -11.86 18.25 -19.65
N SER A 142 -12.99 17.57 -19.81
CA SER A 142 -13.51 16.64 -18.81
C SER A 142 -12.55 15.45 -18.60
N GLU A 143 -12.03 14.89 -19.68
CA GLU A 143 -11.05 13.79 -19.63
C GLU A 143 -9.74 14.24 -18.95
N GLN A 144 -9.26 15.45 -19.26
CA GLN A 144 -8.09 16.03 -18.58
C GLN A 144 -8.32 16.23 -17.08
N LEU A 145 -9.49 16.76 -16.69
CA LEU A 145 -9.82 17.01 -15.30
C LEU A 145 -9.91 15.70 -14.49
N GLU A 146 -10.47 14.64 -15.06
CA GLU A 146 -10.50 13.31 -14.42
C GLU A 146 -9.09 12.74 -14.22
N GLN A 147 -8.20 12.92 -15.20
CA GLN A 147 -6.80 12.50 -15.08
C GLN A 147 -6.07 13.27 -13.98
N GLU A 148 -6.21 14.59 -13.93
CA GLU A 148 -5.60 15.43 -12.89
C GLU A 148 -6.15 15.09 -11.50
N HIS A 149 -7.46 14.90 -11.36
CA HIS A 149 -8.07 14.53 -10.09
C HIS A 149 -7.56 13.17 -9.58
N THR A 150 -7.42 12.20 -10.48
CA THR A 150 -6.88 10.87 -10.15
C THR A 150 -5.41 10.97 -9.73
N ALA A 151 -4.60 11.74 -10.45
CA ALA A 151 -3.20 11.97 -10.11
C ALA A 151 -3.04 12.67 -8.75
N LEU A 152 -3.87 13.69 -8.48
CA LEU A 152 -3.87 14.43 -7.23
C LEU A 152 -4.27 13.53 -6.05
N SER A 153 -5.28 12.69 -6.23
CA SER A 153 -5.71 11.73 -5.19
C SER A 153 -4.59 10.73 -4.86
N LEU A 154 -3.87 10.23 -5.88
CA LEU A 154 -2.73 9.35 -5.68
C LEU A 154 -1.58 10.07 -4.95
N LEU A 155 -1.29 11.32 -5.32
CA LEU A 155 -0.26 12.12 -4.68
C LEU A 155 -0.58 12.40 -3.21
N ASN A 156 -1.83 12.76 -2.90
CA ASN A 156 -2.28 12.96 -1.51
C ASN A 156 -2.11 11.71 -0.66
N LYS A 157 -2.48 10.53 -1.19
CA LYS A 157 -2.25 9.25 -0.48
C LYS A 157 -0.77 8.99 -0.20
N LYS A 158 0.11 9.29 -1.18
CA LYS A 158 1.56 9.17 -0.98
C LYS A 158 2.07 10.16 0.06
N LEU A 159 1.55 11.39 0.06
CA LEU A 159 1.92 12.42 1.02
C LEU A 159 1.51 12.02 2.44
N GLU A 160 0.29 11.55 2.65
CA GLU A 160 -0.19 11.05 3.95
C GLU A 160 0.67 9.89 4.46
N ALA A 161 1.01 8.93 3.59
CA ALA A 161 1.87 7.81 3.96
C ALA A 161 3.27 8.27 4.39
N ALA A 162 3.88 9.17 3.63
CA ALA A 162 5.20 9.74 3.94
C ALA A 162 5.18 10.56 5.24
N GLN A 163 4.12 11.35 5.47
CA GLN A 163 3.96 12.14 6.69
C GLN A 163 3.80 11.25 7.92
N ASN A 164 3.01 10.18 7.83
CA ASN A 164 2.86 9.21 8.93
C ASN A 164 4.19 8.52 9.23
N GLN A 165 4.96 8.16 8.20
CA GLN A 165 6.28 7.55 8.36
C GLN A 165 7.27 8.52 9.03
N LEU A 166 7.27 9.80 8.65
CA LEU A 166 8.10 10.84 9.28
C LEU A 166 7.72 11.04 10.75
N LEU A 167 6.43 11.14 11.07
CA LEU A 167 5.97 11.32 12.45
C LEU A 167 6.31 10.12 13.33
N GLN A 168 6.24 8.90 12.78
CA GLN A 168 6.70 7.70 13.46
C GLN A 168 8.22 7.73 13.68
N SER A 169 9.00 8.15 12.69
CA SER A 169 10.45 8.31 12.79
C SER A 169 10.85 9.33 13.87
N GLU A 170 10.21 10.49 13.91
CA GLU A 170 10.45 11.51 14.95
C GLU A 170 10.12 10.99 16.35
N LYS A 171 8.99 10.27 16.50
CA LYS A 171 8.65 9.62 17.78
C LYS A 171 9.72 8.60 18.19
N MET A 172 10.22 7.81 17.25
CA MET A 172 11.27 6.82 17.53
C MET A 172 12.59 7.48 17.91
N ALA A 173 12.99 8.56 17.25
CA ALA A 173 14.18 9.32 17.60
C ALA A 173 14.07 9.92 19.03
N ALA A 174 12.91 10.50 19.37
CA ALA A 174 12.65 11.04 20.70
C ALA A 174 12.67 9.93 21.78
N ILE A 175 12.06 8.78 21.51
CA ILE A 175 12.09 7.62 22.39
C ILE A 175 13.52 7.10 22.55
N GLY A 176 14.30 7.01 21.47
CA GLY A 176 15.70 6.58 21.52
C GLY A 176 16.56 7.49 22.41
N GLN A 177 16.46 8.81 22.24
CA GLN A 177 17.25 9.75 23.03
C GLN A 177 16.88 9.71 24.53
N LEU A 178 15.59 9.57 24.86
CA LEU A 178 15.13 9.39 26.23
C LEU A 178 15.54 8.03 26.81
N ALA A 179 15.46 6.95 26.01
CA ALA A 179 15.87 5.61 26.40
C ALA A 179 17.35 5.54 26.78
N ALA A 180 18.24 6.23 26.07
CA ALA A 180 19.66 6.29 26.41
C ALA A 180 19.92 6.92 27.78
N GLY A 181 19.25 8.03 28.08
CA GLY A 181 19.35 8.74 29.36
C GLY A 181 18.78 7.93 30.51
N VAL A 182 17.55 7.43 30.35
CA VAL A 182 16.86 6.59 31.33
C VAL A 182 17.64 5.30 31.59
N ALA A 183 18.21 4.67 30.55
CA ALA A 183 19.01 3.46 30.74
C ALA A 183 20.28 3.69 31.57
N HIS A 184 20.92 4.85 31.41
CA HIS A 184 22.05 5.21 32.25
C HIS A 184 21.63 5.48 33.70
N GLU A 185 20.51 6.16 33.89
CA GLU A 185 20.00 6.48 35.23
C GLU A 185 19.47 5.27 35.99
N ILE A 186 18.97 4.23 35.29
CA ILE A 186 18.53 2.97 35.91
C ILE A 186 19.70 2.01 36.15
N ASN A 187 20.68 1.93 35.25
CA ASN A 187 21.83 1.03 35.44
C ASN A 187 22.65 1.37 36.68
N ASN A 188 22.77 2.65 37.02
CA ASN A 188 23.52 3.11 38.18
C ASN A 188 22.98 2.51 39.50
N PRO A 189 21.71 2.71 39.91
CA PRO A 189 21.16 2.12 41.12
C PRO A 189 21.17 0.60 41.11
N ILE A 190 20.91 -0.05 39.96
CA ILE A 190 21.00 -1.51 39.83
C ILE A 190 22.42 -1.99 40.15
N GLY A 191 23.44 -1.33 39.63
CA GLY A 191 24.84 -1.67 39.90
C GLY A 191 25.20 -1.58 41.38
N PHE A 192 24.73 -0.55 42.08
CA PHE A 192 24.96 -0.40 43.52
C PHE A 192 24.22 -1.48 44.33
N VAL A 193 22.95 -1.75 44.02
CA VAL A 193 22.16 -2.78 44.73
C VAL A 193 22.73 -4.17 44.49
N ASN A 194 23.09 -4.51 43.25
CA ASN A 194 23.65 -5.82 42.92
C ASN A 194 24.99 -6.04 43.65
N SER A 195 25.86 -5.02 43.67
CA SER A 195 27.13 -5.08 44.41
C SER A 195 26.93 -5.29 45.91
N ASN A 196 25.93 -4.64 46.50
CA ASN A 196 25.57 -4.82 47.91
C ASN A 196 25.01 -6.22 48.19
N LEU A 197 24.15 -6.76 47.32
CA LEU A 197 23.60 -8.11 47.46
C LEU A 197 24.68 -9.18 47.32
N GLN A 198 25.62 -9.02 46.39
CA GLN A 198 26.76 -9.92 46.25
C GLN A 198 27.62 -9.93 47.52
N SER A 199 27.87 -8.75 48.10
CA SER A 199 28.58 -8.62 49.38
C SER A 199 27.79 -9.26 50.53
N LEU A 200 26.46 -9.11 50.54
CA LEU A 200 25.58 -9.72 51.53
C LEU A 200 25.58 -11.26 51.41
N GLN A 201 25.60 -11.80 50.19
CA GLN A 201 25.73 -13.23 49.92
C GLN A 201 27.03 -13.79 50.51
N ASP A 202 28.15 -13.08 50.31
CA ASP A 202 29.45 -13.43 50.87
C ASP A 202 29.45 -13.39 52.41
N TYR A 203 28.83 -12.36 52.99
CA TYR A 203 28.71 -12.23 54.45
C TYR A 203 27.84 -13.32 55.05
N ASN A 204 26.70 -13.62 54.42
CA ASN A 204 25.81 -14.72 54.81
C ASN A 204 26.56 -16.06 54.78
N GLY A 205 27.30 -16.35 53.71
CA GLY A 205 28.12 -17.56 53.62
C GLY A 205 29.18 -17.69 54.72
N LYS A 206 29.82 -16.57 55.11
CA LYS A 206 30.78 -16.54 56.23
C LYS A 206 30.09 -16.76 57.59
N LEU A 207 28.93 -16.14 57.81
CA LEU A 207 28.15 -16.29 59.05
C LEU A 207 27.64 -17.73 59.22
N LEU A 208 27.05 -18.33 58.18
CA LEU A 208 26.59 -19.73 58.21
C LEU A 208 27.74 -20.71 58.49
N LYS A 209 28.93 -20.48 57.91
CA LYS A 209 30.13 -21.28 58.21
C LYS A 209 30.56 -21.15 59.67
N LEU A 210 30.52 -19.95 60.25
CA LEU A 210 30.89 -19.73 61.65
C LEU A 210 29.86 -20.38 62.60
N LEU A 211 28.57 -20.23 62.31
CA LEU A 211 27.49 -20.82 63.10
C LEU A 211 27.55 -22.35 63.09
N SER A 212 27.77 -22.95 61.92
CA SER A 212 27.96 -24.41 61.82
C SER A 212 29.21 -24.91 62.55
N PHE A 213 30.27 -24.10 62.65
CA PHE A 213 31.44 -24.42 63.47
C PHE A 213 31.10 -24.42 64.97
N TYR A 214 30.37 -23.41 65.47
CA TYR A 214 29.93 -23.37 66.86
C TYR A 214 28.99 -24.52 67.21
N GLN A 215 28.02 -24.85 66.35
CA GLN A 215 27.13 -26.00 66.53
C GLN A 215 27.93 -27.32 66.66
N LYS A 216 28.93 -27.53 65.80
CA LYS A 216 29.84 -28.69 65.88
C LYS A 216 30.63 -28.74 67.19
N LEU A 217 31.07 -27.58 67.70
CA LEU A 217 31.79 -27.46 68.97
C LEU A 217 30.90 -27.84 70.16
N VAL A 218 29.67 -27.33 70.21
CA VAL A 218 28.69 -27.65 71.28
C VAL A 218 28.37 -29.14 71.27
N HIS A 219 28.13 -29.72 70.09
CA HIS A 219 27.91 -31.16 69.93
C HIS A 219 29.11 -32.00 70.40
N LYS A 220 30.35 -31.53 70.16
CA LYS A 220 31.58 -32.24 70.55
C LYS A 220 31.88 -32.18 72.05
N ILE A 221 31.53 -31.09 72.73
CA ILE A 221 31.66 -30.96 74.19
C ILE A 221 30.67 -31.89 74.91
N GLY A 222 29.48 -32.10 74.33
CA GLY A 222 28.56 -33.16 74.75
C GLY A 222 27.91 -32.96 76.12
N SER A 223 27.85 -31.73 76.64
CA SER A 223 27.24 -31.43 77.93
C SER A 223 25.70 -31.27 77.80
N PRO A 224 24.88 -32.12 78.44
CA PRO A 224 23.42 -32.15 78.26
C PRO A 224 22.68 -30.82 78.48
N PRO A 225 22.97 -30.00 79.51
CA PRO A 225 22.23 -28.76 79.75
C PRO A 225 22.48 -27.69 78.67
N TYR A 226 23.68 -27.63 78.09
CA TYR A 226 23.99 -26.67 77.03
C TYR A 226 23.34 -27.05 75.70
N PHE A 227 23.23 -28.36 75.44
CA PHE A 227 22.54 -28.87 74.24
C PHE A 227 21.05 -28.54 74.24
N ALA A 228 20.38 -28.70 75.40
CA ALA A 228 18.97 -28.35 75.55
C ALA A 228 18.73 -26.84 75.37
N LEU A 229 19.63 -25.99 75.87
CA LEU A 229 19.58 -24.54 75.70
C LEU A 229 19.77 -24.11 74.23
N GLU A 230 20.72 -24.74 73.53
CA GLU A 230 20.95 -24.51 72.10
C GLU A 230 19.72 -24.88 71.27
N GLN A 231 19.15 -26.08 71.47
CA GLN A 231 17.95 -26.51 70.74
C GLN A 231 16.73 -25.61 70.98
N ASP A 232 16.52 -25.15 72.21
CA ASP A 232 15.42 -24.22 72.53
C ASP A 232 15.60 -22.89 71.80
N MET A 233 16.82 -22.33 71.78
CA MET A 233 17.12 -21.10 71.06
C MET A 233 16.97 -21.25 69.53
N LEU A 234 17.50 -22.34 68.95
CA LEU A 234 17.37 -22.62 67.51
C LEU A 234 15.90 -22.75 67.09
N LYS A 235 15.08 -23.45 67.87
CA LYS A 235 13.64 -23.57 67.61
C LYS A 235 12.89 -22.24 67.75
N ARG A 236 13.13 -21.49 68.84
CA ARG A 236 12.45 -20.21 69.09
C ARG A 236 12.70 -19.20 67.98
N HIS A 237 13.90 -19.19 67.42
CA HIS A 237 14.28 -18.29 66.34
C HIS A 237 14.11 -18.90 64.93
N GLN A 238 13.54 -20.10 64.82
CA GLN A 238 13.34 -20.79 63.54
C GLN A 238 14.63 -20.85 62.70
N PHE A 239 15.75 -21.14 63.35
CA PHE A 239 17.07 -20.99 62.75
C PHE A 239 17.26 -21.82 61.48
N GLU A 240 16.81 -23.09 61.47
CA GLU A 240 16.85 -23.91 60.25
C GLU A 240 16.13 -23.26 59.06
N PHE A 241 14.98 -22.63 59.30
CA PHE A 241 14.22 -21.94 58.24
C PHE A 241 14.98 -20.73 57.69
N ILE A 242 15.55 -19.90 58.57
CA ILE A 242 16.34 -18.73 58.15
C ILE A 242 17.58 -19.18 57.36
N CYS A 243 18.25 -20.25 57.79
CA CYS A 243 19.41 -20.76 57.09
C CYS A 243 19.10 -21.32 55.70
N SER A 244 17.90 -21.87 55.48
CA SER A 244 17.46 -22.29 54.15
C SER A 244 16.95 -21.12 53.30
N ASP A 245 16.18 -20.20 53.88
CA ASP A 245 15.45 -19.16 53.16
C ASP A 245 16.33 -17.94 52.79
N LEU A 246 17.26 -17.55 53.66
CA LEU A 246 18.09 -16.36 53.43
C LEU A 246 18.99 -16.46 52.18
N PRO A 247 19.67 -17.59 51.90
CA PRO A 247 20.38 -17.76 50.63
C PRO A 247 19.46 -17.64 49.40
N ASP A 248 18.26 -18.22 49.46
CA ASP A 248 17.30 -18.22 48.36
C ASP A 248 16.78 -16.80 48.09
N LEU A 249 16.40 -16.05 49.13
CA LEU A 249 15.98 -14.64 49.01
C LEU A 249 17.05 -13.74 48.36
N ILE A 250 18.33 -13.94 48.72
CA ILE A 250 19.44 -13.17 48.13
C ILE A 250 19.60 -13.54 46.65
N ASN A 251 19.55 -14.84 46.33
CA ASN A 251 19.67 -15.33 44.96
C ASN A 251 18.53 -14.83 44.06
N GLU A 252 17.28 -14.93 44.52
CA GLU A 252 16.10 -14.44 43.81
C GLU A 252 16.19 -12.92 43.54
N SER A 253 16.71 -12.16 44.52
CA SER A 253 16.91 -10.71 44.38
C SER A 253 17.97 -10.36 43.33
N ILE A 254 19.09 -11.10 43.30
CA ILE A 254 20.15 -10.94 42.30
C ILE A 254 19.60 -11.27 40.91
N GLU A 255 18.89 -12.40 40.76
CA GLU A 255 18.27 -12.79 39.48
C GLU A 255 17.23 -11.76 38.99
N GLY A 256 16.48 -11.16 39.93
CA GLY A 256 15.59 -10.03 39.64
C GLY A 256 16.34 -8.84 39.05
N LEU A 257 17.46 -8.44 39.67
CA LEU A 257 18.27 -7.31 39.21
C LEU A 257 18.97 -7.58 37.87
N GLU A 258 19.45 -8.80 37.64
CA GLU A 258 20.02 -9.21 36.36
C GLU A 258 18.99 -9.10 35.23
N ARG A 259 17.74 -9.52 35.47
CA ARG A 259 16.64 -9.35 34.51
C ARG A 259 16.39 -7.89 34.18
N VAL A 260 16.35 -7.01 35.19
CA VAL A 260 16.17 -5.57 34.95
C VAL A 260 17.36 -5.00 34.16
N ALA A 261 18.58 -5.41 34.47
CA ALA A 261 19.77 -4.99 33.73
C ALA A 261 19.70 -5.41 32.25
N VAL A 262 19.21 -6.62 31.95
CA VAL A 262 18.99 -7.08 30.57
C VAL A 262 17.94 -6.23 29.85
N ILE A 263 16.80 -5.94 30.49
CA ILE A 263 15.73 -5.10 29.91
C ILE A 263 16.27 -3.70 29.56
N VAL A 264 17.00 -3.11 30.49
CA VAL A 264 17.58 -1.77 30.34
C VAL A 264 18.67 -1.76 29.27
N LYS A 265 19.48 -2.82 29.18
CA LYS A 265 20.47 -2.98 28.11
C LYS A 265 19.81 -3.04 26.74
N SER A 266 18.73 -3.81 26.58
CA SER A 266 17.96 -3.85 25.33
C SER A 266 17.39 -2.49 24.96
N LEU A 267 16.89 -1.73 25.95
CA LEU A 267 16.42 -0.36 25.76
C LEU A 267 17.55 0.57 25.27
N LYS A 268 18.77 0.43 25.81
CA LYS A 268 19.96 1.19 25.38
C LYS A 268 20.40 0.80 23.96
N SER A 269 20.39 -0.48 23.60
CA SER A 269 20.71 -0.94 22.24
C SER A 269 19.80 -0.30 21.19
N PHE A 270 18.53 -0.08 21.53
CA PHE A 270 17.56 0.57 20.65
C PHE A 270 17.85 2.07 20.44
N SER A 271 18.49 2.72 21.42
CA SER A 271 18.86 4.14 21.35
C SER A 271 20.16 4.42 20.60
N HIS A 272 21.05 3.43 20.47
CA HIS A 272 22.35 3.57 19.82
C HIS A 272 22.31 2.92 18.44
N VAL A 273 21.70 3.63 17.48
CA VAL A 273 21.76 3.27 16.05
C VAL A 273 23.10 3.73 15.43
N ASP A 274 23.88 4.58 16.10
CA ASP A 274 24.96 5.34 15.48
C ASP A 274 26.38 4.71 15.48
N SER A 275 26.60 3.52 16.02
CA SER A 275 27.97 2.94 16.11
C SER A 275 28.19 1.61 15.37
N SER A 276 27.44 1.36 14.30
CA SER A 276 27.62 0.15 13.49
C SER A 276 28.09 0.53 12.08
N GLU A 277 29.32 0.19 11.72
CA GLU A 277 29.80 0.41 10.34
C GLU A 277 29.14 -0.59 9.37
N TRP A 278 28.76 -0.10 8.19
CA TRP A 278 28.25 -0.94 7.10
C TRP A 278 29.41 -1.66 6.41
N GLN A 279 29.34 -2.97 6.34
CA GLN A 279 30.38 -3.82 5.74
C GLN A 279 29.78 -5.06 5.10
N TYR A 280 30.49 -5.64 4.14
CA TYR A 280 30.17 -6.98 3.66
C TYR A 280 30.51 -7.99 4.75
N ALA A 281 29.54 -8.82 5.12
CA ALA A 281 29.72 -9.79 6.18
C ALA A 281 29.01 -11.11 5.87
N ASN A 282 29.58 -12.19 6.39
CA ASN A 282 28.97 -13.50 6.36
C ASN A 282 27.88 -13.59 7.45
N VAL A 283 26.62 -13.50 7.04
CA VAL A 283 25.46 -13.55 7.96
C VAL A 283 25.36 -14.89 8.67
N ILE A 284 25.76 -15.98 8.03
CA ILE A 284 25.71 -17.32 8.61
C ILE A 284 26.70 -17.44 9.78
N GLU A 285 27.90 -16.88 9.64
CA GLU A 285 28.84 -16.81 10.75
C GLU A 285 28.28 -15.99 11.93
N GLY A 286 27.58 -14.89 11.64
CA GLY A 286 26.87 -14.09 12.63
C GLY A 286 25.79 -14.88 13.39
N ILE A 287 24.97 -15.65 12.67
CA ILE A 287 23.94 -16.52 13.25
C ILE A 287 24.58 -17.61 14.12
N GLU A 288 25.62 -18.28 13.65
CA GLU A 288 26.30 -19.34 14.41
C GLU A 288 26.95 -18.81 15.69
N ASN A 289 27.54 -17.62 15.65
CA ASN A 289 28.07 -16.97 16.85
C ASN A 289 26.95 -16.59 17.83
N THR A 290 25.81 -16.14 17.31
CA THR A 290 24.64 -15.82 18.13
C THR A 290 24.04 -17.07 18.78
N LEU A 291 23.99 -18.19 18.07
CA LEU A 291 23.56 -19.49 18.61
C LEU A 291 24.44 -19.96 19.77
N LYS A 292 25.76 -19.74 19.70
CA LYS A 292 26.67 -20.06 20.82
C LYS A 292 26.34 -19.25 22.07
N ILE A 293 25.97 -17.98 21.91
CA ILE A 293 25.59 -17.08 23.02
C ILE A 293 24.24 -17.52 23.62
N ALA A 294 23.26 -17.84 22.78
CA ALA A 294 21.94 -18.28 23.20
C ALA A 294 21.89 -19.75 23.68
N ALA A 295 23.01 -20.49 23.60
CA ALA A 295 23.06 -21.93 23.81
C ALA A 295 22.48 -22.38 25.16
N ASN A 296 22.77 -21.66 26.24
CA ASN A 296 22.26 -22.02 27.58
C ASN A 296 20.74 -21.92 27.69
N GLN A 297 20.12 -20.99 26.97
CA GLN A 297 18.66 -20.80 27.00
C GLN A 297 17.95 -21.81 26.09
N ILE A 298 18.61 -22.20 24.99
CA ILE A 298 18.03 -23.11 23.98
C ILE A 298 18.24 -24.59 24.35
N LYS A 299 19.43 -24.97 24.84
CA LYS A 299 19.86 -26.37 25.01
C LYS A 299 18.89 -27.24 25.81
N TYR A 300 18.21 -26.66 26.79
CA TYR A 300 17.28 -27.40 27.65
C TYR A 300 15.86 -27.46 27.10
N LYS A 301 15.54 -26.67 26.07
CA LYS A 301 14.19 -26.48 25.54
C LYS A 301 14.02 -26.92 24.08
N ALA A 302 15.04 -26.83 23.24
CA ALA A 302 14.87 -27.09 21.83
C ALA A 302 16.12 -27.66 21.14
N VAL A 303 15.87 -28.41 20.07
CA VAL A 303 16.89 -28.82 19.10
C VAL A 303 16.94 -27.78 17.98
N VAL A 304 18.15 -27.39 17.56
CA VAL A 304 18.33 -26.41 16.48
C VAL A 304 18.66 -27.11 15.17
N LEU A 305 17.80 -26.96 14.16
CA LEU A 305 18.03 -27.42 12.79
C LEU A 305 18.54 -26.27 11.91
N ARG A 306 19.49 -26.58 11.03
CA ARG A 306 20.17 -25.61 10.17
C ARG A 306 20.03 -26.04 8.72
N ASN A 307 19.38 -25.22 7.92
CA ASN A 307 19.10 -25.49 6.51
C ASN A 307 19.54 -24.28 5.68
N PHE A 308 20.84 -24.16 5.43
CA PHE A 308 21.40 -23.07 4.64
C PHE A 308 21.62 -23.51 3.20
N GLN A 309 21.25 -22.66 2.25
CA GLN A 309 21.61 -22.83 0.85
C GLN A 309 23.13 -22.83 0.70
N ASP A 310 23.65 -23.69 -0.18
CA ASP A 310 25.08 -23.73 -0.48
C ASP A 310 25.55 -22.40 -1.11
N ASN A 311 26.73 -21.92 -0.69
CA ASN A 311 27.39 -20.71 -1.21
C ASN A 311 26.54 -19.43 -1.14
N LEU A 312 25.97 -19.13 0.03
CA LEU A 312 25.34 -17.83 0.31
C LEU A 312 26.36 -16.68 0.18
N PRO A 313 26.00 -15.58 -0.54
CA PRO A 313 26.88 -14.43 -0.70
C PRO A 313 27.03 -13.64 0.61
N GLU A 314 28.11 -12.86 0.71
CA GLU A 314 28.24 -11.87 1.77
C GLU A 314 27.19 -10.77 1.61
N LEU A 315 26.60 -10.34 2.72
CA LEU A 315 25.59 -9.29 2.74
C LEU A 315 26.21 -7.97 3.20
N TYR A 316 25.99 -6.91 2.44
CA TYR A 316 26.34 -5.56 2.88
C TYR A 316 25.37 -5.10 3.97
N CYS A 317 25.82 -5.11 5.22
CA CYS A 317 24.95 -4.90 6.39
C CYS A 317 25.73 -4.35 7.58
N GLN A 318 25.04 -4.13 8.70
CA GLN A 318 25.62 -3.84 10.01
C GLN A 318 25.58 -5.13 10.87
N PRO A 319 26.66 -5.92 10.93
CA PRO A 319 26.60 -7.29 11.47
C PRO A 319 26.20 -7.33 12.94
N MET A 320 26.62 -6.35 13.73
CA MET A 320 26.25 -6.26 15.15
C MET A 320 24.75 -6.04 15.37
N GLN A 321 24.10 -5.24 14.52
CA GLN A 321 22.66 -5.02 14.61
C GLN A 321 21.88 -6.27 14.19
N LEU A 322 22.31 -6.94 13.11
CA LEU A 322 21.69 -8.20 12.69
C LEU A 322 21.83 -9.29 13.76
N ASN A 323 23.00 -9.41 14.38
CA ASN A 323 23.21 -10.37 15.47
C ASN A 323 22.26 -10.10 16.66
N GLN A 324 21.94 -8.84 16.95
CA GLN A 324 20.96 -8.48 17.97
C GLN A 324 19.54 -8.93 17.57
N VAL A 325 19.15 -8.75 16.31
CA VAL A 325 17.86 -9.26 15.79
C VAL A 325 17.80 -10.78 15.93
N PHE A 326 18.84 -11.50 15.51
CA PHE A 326 18.91 -12.95 15.63
C PHE A 326 18.82 -13.40 17.09
N LEU A 327 19.53 -12.73 18.00
CA LEU A 327 19.49 -13.05 19.43
C LEU A 327 18.08 -12.92 19.98
N ASN A 328 17.39 -11.81 19.68
CA ASN A 328 16.03 -11.57 20.14
C ASN A 328 15.05 -12.62 19.61
N LEU A 329 15.14 -12.96 18.32
CA LEU A 329 14.28 -13.98 17.70
C LEU A 329 14.52 -15.37 18.29
N LEU A 330 15.79 -15.76 18.48
CA LEU A 330 16.16 -17.06 19.04
C LEU A 330 15.74 -17.22 20.51
N VAL A 331 15.91 -16.17 21.31
CA VAL A 331 15.46 -16.15 22.71
C VAL A 331 13.92 -16.21 22.77
N ASN A 332 13.23 -15.44 21.92
CA ASN A 332 11.77 -15.48 21.85
C ASN A 332 11.24 -16.85 21.45
N ALA A 333 11.86 -17.49 20.46
CA ALA A 333 11.57 -18.86 20.05
C ALA A 333 11.76 -19.86 21.21
N ALA A 334 12.89 -19.81 21.90
CA ALA A 334 13.15 -20.69 23.05
C ALA A 334 12.15 -20.46 24.19
N GLN A 335 11.71 -19.23 24.42
CA GLN A 335 10.71 -18.91 25.44
C GLN A 335 9.30 -19.39 25.05
N ALA A 336 8.94 -19.39 23.77
CA ALA A 336 7.65 -19.86 23.28
C ALA A 336 7.49 -21.40 23.39
N ILE A 337 8.61 -22.12 23.52
CA ILE A 337 8.64 -23.57 23.72
C ILE A 337 8.54 -23.89 25.23
N GLU A 338 7.49 -24.59 25.63
CA GLU A 338 7.24 -24.95 27.04
C GLU A 338 8.13 -26.11 27.51
N GLU A 339 8.14 -27.23 26.78
CA GLU A 339 8.89 -28.44 27.14
C GLU A 339 10.10 -28.70 26.22
N ARG A 340 9.89 -29.50 25.16
CA ARG A 340 10.88 -29.83 24.14
C ARG A 340 10.30 -29.56 22.77
N GLY A 341 10.97 -28.67 22.04
CA GLY A 341 10.59 -28.30 20.68
C GLY A 341 11.77 -28.26 19.72
N GLU A 342 11.56 -27.59 18.61
CA GLU A 342 12.51 -27.44 17.52
C GLU A 342 12.56 -25.98 17.10
N ILE A 343 13.76 -25.50 16.80
CA ILE A 343 14.00 -24.21 16.16
C ILE A 343 14.71 -24.49 14.85
N SER A 344 14.05 -24.24 13.71
CA SER A 344 14.65 -24.37 12.38
C SER A 344 15.10 -23.01 11.87
N ILE A 345 16.31 -22.95 11.35
CA ILE A 345 16.90 -21.75 10.75
C ILE A 345 17.22 -22.08 9.30
N GLU A 346 16.60 -21.33 8.40
CA GLU A 346 16.79 -21.43 6.96
C GLU A 346 17.40 -20.14 6.43
N GLY A 347 18.35 -20.27 5.50
CA GLY A 347 18.98 -19.14 4.84
C GLY A 347 19.05 -19.39 3.34
N SER A 348 18.50 -18.46 2.55
CA SER A 348 18.50 -18.52 1.09
C SER A 348 18.76 -17.15 0.49
N ALA A 349 19.30 -17.11 -0.73
CA ALA A 349 19.51 -15.87 -1.46
C ALA A 349 19.04 -16.02 -2.91
N THR A 350 18.38 -14.98 -3.39
CA THR A 350 18.02 -14.76 -4.80
C THR A 350 18.86 -13.61 -5.36
N GLU A 351 18.69 -13.28 -6.64
CA GLU A 351 19.39 -12.12 -7.22
C GLU A 351 19.04 -10.78 -6.56
N SER A 352 17.84 -10.67 -5.97
CA SER A 352 17.33 -9.42 -5.40
C SER A 352 17.23 -9.40 -3.88
N GLU A 353 17.18 -10.58 -3.23
CA GLU A 353 16.84 -10.66 -1.80
C GLU A 353 17.65 -11.74 -1.08
N PHE A 354 18.05 -11.43 0.16
CA PHE A 354 18.64 -12.36 1.11
C PHE A 354 17.61 -12.66 2.20
N MET A 355 17.24 -13.93 2.36
CA MET A 355 16.16 -14.37 3.24
C MET A 355 16.69 -15.25 4.37
N ILE A 356 16.38 -14.87 5.60
CA ILE A 356 16.57 -15.69 6.79
C ILE A 356 15.21 -15.99 7.39
N VAL A 357 14.91 -17.28 7.57
CA VAL A 357 13.67 -17.75 8.19
C VAL A 357 14.04 -18.46 9.49
N ILE A 358 13.48 -17.98 10.60
CA ILE A 358 13.59 -18.65 11.90
C ILE A 358 12.18 -19.12 12.26
N ARG A 359 12.01 -20.43 12.46
CA ARG A 359 10.75 -21.05 12.85
C ARG A 359 10.93 -21.81 14.14
N ASP A 360 9.95 -21.72 15.02
CA ASP A 360 9.87 -22.50 16.25
C ASP A 360 8.60 -23.35 16.28
N THR A 361 8.58 -24.34 17.18
CA THR A 361 7.41 -25.20 17.46
C THR A 361 6.73 -24.84 18.78
N GLY A 362 6.84 -23.59 19.22
CA GLY A 362 6.23 -23.08 20.44
C GLY A 362 4.72 -22.86 20.33
N SER A 363 4.15 -22.16 21.32
CA SER A 363 2.71 -21.89 21.42
C SER A 363 2.13 -20.98 20.33
N GLY A 364 3.00 -20.36 19.51
CA GLY A 364 2.60 -19.49 18.40
C GLY A 364 1.99 -18.16 18.85
N ILE A 365 1.33 -17.48 17.91
CA ILE A 365 0.79 -16.13 18.10
C ILE A 365 -0.67 -16.13 17.63
N ALA A 366 -1.59 -15.66 18.48
CA ALA A 366 -2.99 -15.56 18.10
C ALA A 366 -3.18 -14.53 16.97
N ALA A 367 -4.13 -14.77 16.06
CA ALA A 367 -4.31 -13.94 14.86
C ALA A 367 -4.55 -12.45 15.15
N GLN A 368 -5.18 -12.14 16.29
CA GLN A 368 -5.43 -10.77 16.75
C GLN A 368 -4.16 -10.03 17.19
N ASP A 369 -3.10 -10.75 17.55
CA ASP A 369 -1.87 -10.21 18.12
C ASP A 369 -0.77 -10.01 17.07
N ILE A 370 -0.87 -10.65 15.91
CA ILE A 370 0.13 -10.60 14.82
C ILE A 370 0.48 -9.16 14.42
N ARG A 371 -0.52 -8.25 14.39
CA ARG A 371 -0.27 -6.84 14.02
C ARG A 371 0.40 -6.04 15.14
N LYS A 372 0.28 -6.49 16.38
CA LYS A 372 0.78 -5.82 17.58
C LYS A 372 2.17 -6.28 17.99
N ILE A 373 2.69 -7.36 17.43
CA ILE A 373 4.01 -7.90 17.84
C ILE A 373 5.17 -6.93 17.59
N PHE A 374 4.98 -5.98 16.66
CA PHE A 374 5.94 -4.91 16.38
C PHE A 374 5.62 -3.60 17.15
N GLU A 375 4.57 -3.59 17.98
CA GLU A 375 4.31 -2.47 18.89
C GLU A 375 5.30 -2.53 20.06
N PRO A 376 5.96 -1.41 20.40
CA PRO A 376 6.92 -1.38 21.50
C PRO A 376 6.31 -1.87 22.81
N PHE A 377 7.07 -2.69 23.56
CA PHE A 377 6.67 -3.29 24.85
C PHE A 377 5.46 -4.22 24.80
N TYR A 378 4.92 -4.52 23.61
CA TYR A 378 3.83 -5.47 23.49
C TYR A 378 4.33 -6.87 23.83
N THR A 379 3.70 -7.49 24.82
CA THR A 379 3.96 -8.89 25.14
C THR A 379 2.69 -9.55 25.68
N THR A 380 2.44 -10.77 25.25
CA THR A 380 1.40 -11.64 25.80
C THR A 380 1.90 -12.41 27.03
N LYS A 381 3.18 -12.24 27.39
CA LYS A 381 3.84 -12.93 28.49
C LYS A 381 3.56 -12.23 29.83
N PRO A 382 3.65 -12.95 30.97
CA PRO A 382 3.55 -12.34 32.29
C PRO A 382 4.59 -11.23 32.51
N VAL A 383 4.21 -10.24 33.31
CA VAL A 383 5.05 -9.08 33.64
C VAL A 383 6.46 -9.54 34.07
N GLY A 384 7.49 -9.09 33.35
CA GLY A 384 8.90 -9.39 33.65
C GLY A 384 9.57 -10.50 32.84
N THR A 385 8.86 -11.14 31.89
CA THR A 385 9.42 -12.21 31.03
C THR A 385 9.48 -11.87 29.54
N GLY A 386 8.71 -10.88 29.08
CA GLY A 386 8.69 -10.44 27.68
C GLY A 386 9.29 -9.04 27.51
N THR A 387 10.27 -8.90 26.62
CA THR A 387 10.88 -7.61 26.26
C THR A 387 10.22 -6.95 25.04
N GLY A 388 9.22 -7.60 24.43
CA GLY A 388 8.73 -7.24 23.09
C GLY A 388 9.66 -7.76 21.99
N LEU A 389 9.28 -7.51 20.74
CA LEU A 389 10.01 -7.91 19.52
C LEU A 389 10.83 -6.75 18.96
#